data_AF-A0A365TFS8-F1
#
_entry.id   AF-A0A365TFS8-F1
#
_cell.length_a   1.000
_cell.length_b   1.000
_cell.length_c   1.000
_cell.angle_alpha   90.00
_cell.angle_beta   90.00
_cell.angle_gamma   90.00
#
_symmetry.space_group_name_H-M   'P 1'
#
loop_
_entity.id
_entity.type
_entity.pdbx_description
1 polymer ?
#
loop_
_entity_poly.entity_id
_entity_poly.type
_entity_poly.pdbx_seq_one_letter_code
_entity_poly.pdbx_strand_id
1 'polypeptide(L)'
;MQRPRLEGDRVGSRWWYWIAAIPTVFAFWLVTVAWVALAISLEPGLLDGPGFGDDPISNAAVISLVAVGVPFVALTAIFPLAVFQDSHAIDRAAVEWEPPGGSYALLALGGWLVGGAVGVILVDLSMAIIAGFAASVPFAVYYLERRHEHLGVP
;
A
#
# COMPACT_ATOMS: atom_id res chain seq x y z
N MET A 1 -25.70 19.70 -0.44
CA MET A 1 -25.81 18.81 0.75
C MET A 1 -24.54 18.98 1.58
N GLN A 2 -24.61 19.72 2.69
CA GLN A 2 -23.51 19.75 3.67
C GLN A 2 -23.60 18.46 4.48
N ARG A 3 -22.53 17.65 4.42
CA ARG A 3 -22.47 16.35 5.09
C ARG A 3 -21.91 16.51 6.51
N PRO A 4 -22.27 15.63 7.46
CA PRO A 4 -21.83 15.75 8.84
C PRO A 4 -20.31 15.66 8.95
N ARG A 5 -19.69 16.64 9.63
CA ARG A 5 -18.28 16.60 10.04
C ARG A 5 -18.15 15.59 11.18
N LEU A 6 -17.14 14.73 11.11
CA LEU A 6 -16.76 13.91 12.26
C LEU A 6 -16.13 14.85 13.31
N GLU A 7 -16.55 14.75 14.57
CA GLU A 7 -15.97 15.57 15.64
C GLU A 7 -14.45 15.34 15.72
N GLY A 8 -13.66 16.41 15.56
CA GLY A 8 -12.20 16.37 15.54
C GLY A 8 -11.55 16.52 14.15
N ASP A 9 -12.28 16.29 13.06
CA ASP A 9 -11.72 16.40 11.70
C ASP A 9 -11.78 17.86 11.21
N ARG A 10 -10.71 18.62 11.48
CA ARG A 10 -10.58 20.02 11.04
C ARG A 10 -10.51 20.17 9.51
N VAL A 11 -10.08 19.13 8.81
CA VAL A 11 -9.79 19.15 7.36
C VAL A 11 -10.93 18.53 6.54
N GLY A 12 -11.70 17.60 7.12
CA GLY A 12 -12.85 16.96 6.47
C GLY A 12 -12.48 16.04 5.31
N SER A 13 -11.20 15.70 5.15
CA SER A 13 -10.72 14.80 4.11
C SER A 13 -10.89 13.35 4.52
N ARG A 14 -11.33 12.51 3.57
CA ARG A 14 -11.44 11.05 3.76
C ARG A 14 -10.38 10.30 2.94
N TRP A 15 -9.49 11.01 2.25
CA TRP A 15 -8.47 10.38 1.42
C TRP A 15 -7.41 9.66 2.24
N TRP A 16 -7.22 10.05 3.50
CA TRP A 16 -6.38 9.33 4.45
C TRP A 16 -6.77 7.85 4.64
N TYR A 17 -8.03 7.46 4.43
CA TYR A 17 -8.43 6.03 4.49
C TYR A 17 -7.73 5.20 3.40
N TRP A 18 -7.52 5.77 2.21
CA TRP A 18 -6.78 5.09 1.14
C TRP A 18 -5.28 5.00 1.44
N ILE A 19 -4.74 5.98 2.17
CA ILE A 19 -3.36 5.97 2.65
C ILE A 19 -3.19 4.90 3.74
N ALA A 20 -4.12 4.85 4.70
CA ALA A 20 -4.16 3.85 5.77
C ALA A 20 -4.38 2.42 5.26
N ALA A 21 -5.09 2.25 4.14
CA ALA A 21 -5.28 0.94 3.53
C ALA A 21 -3.95 0.28 3.12
N ILE A 22 -2.92 1.05 2.76
CA ILE A 22 -1.61 0.52 2.34
C ILE A 22 -0.96 -0.35 3.44
N PRO A 23 -0.60 0.19 4.63
CA PRO A 23 0.03 -0.61 5.67
C PRO A 23 -0.91 -1.70 6.19
N THR A 24 -2.23 -1.46 6.26
CA THR A 24 -3.19 -2.46 6.73
C THR A 24 -3.27 -3.67 5.79
N VAL A 25 -3.40 -3.44 4.48
CA VAL A 25 -3.45 -4.52 3.49
C VAL A 25 -2.10 -5.23 3.38
N PHE A 26 -0.99 -4.51 3.53
CA PHE A 26 0.34 -5.14 3.59
C PHE A 26 0.46 -6.10 4.78
N ALA A 27 0.10 -5.64 5.99
CA ALA A 27 0.16 -6.46 7.19
C ALA A 27 -0.75 -7.69 7.08
N PHE A 28 -1.97 -7.52 6.55
CA PHE A 28 -2.88 -8.61 6.28
C PHE A 28 -2.30 -9.63 5.29
N TRP A 29 -1.65 -9.16 4.22
CA TRP A 29 -0.99 -10.04 3.27
C TRP A 29 0.16 -10.83 3.91
N LEU A 30 1.00 -10.21 4.74
CA LEU A 30 2.07 -10.93 5.45
C LEU A 30 1.54 -12.04 6.35
N VAL A 31 0.42 -11.79 7.06
CA VAL A 31 -0.26 -12.82 7.87
C VAL A 31 -0.76 -13.95 6.98
N THR A 32 -1.32 -13.62 5.81
CA THR A 32 -1.80 -14.61 4.84
C THR A 32 -0.66 -15.47 4.30
N VAL A 33 0.47 -14.85 3.93
CA VAL A 33 1.68 -15.57 3.48
C VAL A 33 2.21 -16.48 4.57
N ALA A 34 2.32 -16.00 5.81
CA ALA A 34 2.77 -16.83 6.93
C ALA A 34 1.85 -18.02 7.18
N TRP A 35 0.53 -17.82 7.10
CA TRP A 35 -0.45 -18.88 7.26
C TRP A 35 -0.37 -19.93 6.15
N VAL A 36 -0.29 -19.50 4.88
CA VAL A 36 -0.18 -20.41 3.73
C VAL A 36 1.15 -21.16 3.74
N ALA A 37 2.25 -20.48 4.08
CA ALA A 37 3.57 -21.12 4.20
C ALA A 37 3.57 -22.19 5.29
N LEU A 38 2.90 -21.91 6.43
CA LEU A 38 2.71 -22.90 7.50
C LEU A 38 1.91 -24.11 6.99
N ALA A 39 0.80 -23.89 6.27
CA ALA A 39 -0.01 -24.96 5.72
C ALA A 39 0.79 -25.85 4.74
N ILE A 40 1.57 -25.25 3.83
CA ILE A 40 2.45 -25.98 2.90
C ILE A 40 3.52 -26.77 3.66
N SER A 41 4.10 -26.18 4.71
CA SER A 41 5.15 -26.83 5.50
C SER A 41 4.64 -28.07 6.26
N LEU A 42 3.36 -28.09 6.62
CA LEU A 42 2.72 -29.23 7.28
C LEU A 42 2.35 -30.36 6.30
N GLU A 43 2.21 -30.06 5.01
CA GLU A 43 1.88 -31.03 3.96
C GLU A 43 2.80 -30.84 2.74
N PRO A 44 4.04 -31.37 2.78
CA PRO A 44 5.07 -31.10 1.77
C PRO A 44 4.70 -31.50 0.33
N GLY A 45 3.71 -32.37 0.13
CA GLY A 45 3.20 -32.78 -1.20
C GLY A 45 1.98 -31.99 -1.69
N LEU A 46 1.51 -30.99 -0.93
CA LEU A 46 0.31 -30.20 -1.26
C LEU A 46 0.43 -29.48 -2.61
N LEU A 47 1.66 -29.16 -3.02
CA LEU A 47 1.98 -28.38 -4.23
C LEU A 47 2.94 -29.13 -5.17
N ASP A 48 2.85 -30.46 -5.24
CA ASP A 48 3.62 -31.27 -6.19
C ASP A 48 3.10 -31.08 -7.63
N GLY A 49 3.50 -29.97 -8.27
CA GLY A 49 3.06 -29.61 -9.61
C GLY A 49 4.02 -28.68 -10.34
N PRO A 50 3.99 -28.66 -11.68
CA PRO A 50 4.85 -27.78 -12.46
C PRO A 50 4.57 -26.31 -12.12
N GLY A 51 5.60 -25.59 -11.68
CA GLY A 51 5.54 -24.17 -11.33
C GLY A 51 5.67 -23.85 -9.84
N PHE A 52 5.69 -24.87 -8.97
CA PHE A 52 5.98 -24.71 -7.54
C PHE A 52 7.38 -25.26 -7.23
N GLY A 53 8.12 -24.55 -6.38
CA GLY A 53 9.45 -24.98 -5.92
C GLY A 53 9.41 -25.60 -4.53
N ASP A 54 10.58 -25.97 -3.99
CA ASP A 54 10.68 -26.58 -2.66
C ASP A 54 10.56 -25.56 -1.50
N ASP A 55 10.46 -24.25 -1.80
CA ASP A 55 10.37 -23.19 -0.79
C ASP A 55 8.90 -22.83 -0.45
N PRO A 56 8.42 -23.18 0.76
CA PRO A 56 7.05 -22.87 1.18
C PRO A 56 6.76 -21.37 1.21
N ILE A 57 7.75 -20.52 1.49
CA ILE A 57 7.54 -19.06 1.61
C ILE A 57 7.31 -18.45 0.24
N SER A 58 8.18 -18.78 -0.73
CA SER A 58 8.02 -18.34 -2.11
C SER A 58 6.68 -18.78 -2.70
N ASN A 59 6.32 -20.06 -2.53
CA ASN A 59 5.04 -20.59 -3.00
C ASN A 59 3.85 -19.88 -2.35
N ALA A 60 3.90 -19.66 -1.03
CA ALA A 60 2.85 -18.96 -0.29
C ALA A 60 2.69 -17.50 -0.76
N ALA A 61 3.79 -16.80 -1.04
CA ALA A 61 3.77 -15.44 -1.56
C ALA A 61 3.09 -15.36 -2.92
N VAL A 62 3.42 -16.27 -3.84
CA VAL A 62 2.82 -16.35 -5.19
C VAL A 62 1.32 -16.67 -5.11
N ILE A 63 0.94 -17.70 -4.33
CA ILE A 63 -0.47 -18.09 -4.16
C ILE A 63 -1.28 -16.94 -3.55
N SER A 64 -0.74 -16.30 -2.50
CA SER A 64 -1.43 -15.19 -1.84
C SER A 64 -1.58 -13.99 -2.77
N LEU A 65 -0.60 -13.75 -3.67
CA LEU A 65 -0.67 -12.66 -4.64
C LEU A 65 -1.77 -12.88 -5.68
N VAL A 66 -2.14 -14.11 -6.02
CA VAL A 66 -3.32 -14.36 -6.87
C VAL A 66 -4.60 -13.83 -6.19
N ALA A 67 -4.70 -13.95 -4.86
CA ALA A 67 -5.84 -13.47 -4.11
C ALA A 67 -5.82 -11.94 -3.88
N VAL A 68 -4.65 -11.35 -3.58
CA VAL A 68 -4.54 -9.93 -3.18
C VAL A 68 -3.90 -9.01 -4.24
N GLY A 69 -3.46 -9.54 -5.38
CA GLY A 69 -2.71 -8.79 -6.39
C GLY A 69 -3.52 -7.66 -7.01
N VAL A 70 -4.81 -7.88 -7.29
CA VAL A 70 -5.70 -6.83 -7.79
C VAL A 70 -5.85 -5.70 -6.75
N PRO A 71 -6.16 -5.98 -5.46
CA PRO A 71 -6.08 -4.99 -4.40
C PRO A 71 -4.75 -4.23 -4.34
N PHE A 72 -3.60 -4.91 -4.45
CA PHE A 72 -2.29 -4.27 -4.43
C PHE A 72 -2.15 -3.27 -5.57
N VAL A 73 -2.42 -3.69 -6.81
CA VAL A 73 -2.34 -2.82 -7.99
C VAL A 73 -3.27 -1.62 -7.86
N ALA A 74 -4.52 -1.84 -7.44
CA ALA A 74 -5.49 -0.78 -7.26
C ALA A 74 -5.06 0.23 -6.18
N LEU A 75 -4.59 -0.28 -5.04
CA LEU A 75 -4.12 0.55 -3.94
C LEU A 75 -2.86 1.33 -4.31
N THR A 76 -1.93 0.73 -5.05
CA THR A 76 -0.75 1.49 -5.45
C THR A 76 -1.06 2.53 -6.51
N ALA A 77 -2.01 2.26 -7.41
CA ALA A 77 -2.46 3.25 -8.38
C ALA A 77 -3.16 4.43 -7.70
N ILE A 78 -4.02 4.17 -6.69
CA ILE A 78 -4.78 5.22 -6.02
C ILE A 78 -3.96 5.98 -4.98
N PHE A 79 -2.90 5.38 -4.43
CA PHE A 79 -2.15 5.92 -3.31
C PHE A 79 -1.61 7.34 -3.55
N PRO A 80 -0.92 7.65 -4.67
CA PRO A 80 -0.39 8.99 -4.85
C PRO A 80 -1.49 10.02 -5.12
N LEU A 81 -2.61 9.61 -5.74
CA LEU A 81 -3.80 10.44 -5.87
C LEU A 81 -4.41 10.76 -4.49
N ALA A 82 -4.46 9.76 -3.60
CA ALA A 82 -4.96 9.95 -2.23
C ALA A 82 -4.07 10.91 -1.45
N VAL A 83 -2.75 10.77 -1.52
CA VAL A 83 -1.79 11.69 -0.89
C VAL A 83 -1.95 13.11 -1.44
N PHE A 84 -2.11 13.26 -2.76
CA PHE A 84 -2.33 14.57 -3.39
C PHE A 84 -3.64 15.24 -2.94
N GLN A 85 -4.73 14.49 -2.91
CA GLN A 85 -6.03 15.03 -2.50
C GLN A 85 -6.07 15.37 -1.00
N ASP A 86 -5.44 14.55 -0.16
CA ASP A 86 -5.36 14.82 1.28
C ASP A 86 -4.49 16.03 1.56
N SER A 87 -3.30 16.14 0.94
CA SER A 87 -2.41 17.30 1.11
C SER A 87 -3.05 18.60 0.66
N HIS A 88 -3.80 18.59 -0.45
CA HIS A 88 -4.52 19.76 -0.93
C HIS A 88 -5.75 20.13 -0.08
N ALA A 89 -6.32 19.16 0.65
CA ALA A 89 -7.35 19.47 1.64
C ALA A 89 -6.74 20.11 2.89
N ILE A 90 -5.60 19.62 3.34
CA ILE A 90 -4.83 20.15 4.47
C ILE A 90 -4.39 21.59 4.20
N ASP A 91 -3.81 21.85 3.02
CA ASP A 91 -3.36 23.19 2.60
C ASP A 91 -4.51 24.21 2.63
N ARG A 92 -5.68 23.84 2.11
CA ARG A 92 -6.89 24.69 2.15
C ARG A 92 -7.44 24.94 3.54
N ALA A 93 -7.16 24.07 4.50
CA ALA A 93 -7.57 24.24 5.88
C ALA A 93 -6.64 25.20 6.66
N ALA A 94 -5.55 25.67 6.04
CA ALA A 94 -4.58 26.62 6.62
C ALA A 94 -4.09 26.19 8.01
N VAL A 95 -3.84 24.89 8.17
CA VAL A 95 -3.24 24.31 9.38
C VAL A 95 -1.72 24.45 9.33
N GLU A 96 -1.07 24.45 10.50
CA GLU A 96 0.38 24.69 10.65
C GLU A 96 1.27 23.63 9.96
N TRP A 97 0.70 22.52 9.50
CA TRP A 97 1.44 21.46 8.81
C TRP A 97 1.38 21.65 7.29
N GLU A 98 2.54 21.84 6.67
CA GLU A 98 2.72 21.76 5.22
C GLU A 98 3.17 20.34 4.84
N PRO A 99 2.26 19.47 4.35
CA PRO A 99 2.64 18.17 3.82
C PRO A 99 3.55 18.33 2.60
N PRO A 100 4.43 17.35 2.30
CA PRO A 100 5.30 17.39 1.13
C PRO A 100 4.44 17.68 -0.12
N GLY A 101 4.75 18.79 -0.79
CA GLY A 101 3.89 19.39 -1.82
C GLY A 101 3.51 18.44 -2.96
N GLY A 102 2.42 18.74 -3.67
CA GLY A 102 1.83 17.86 -4.70
C GLY A 102 2.78 17.38 -5.82
N SER A 103 3.90 18.08 -6.05
CA SER A 103 4.97 17.65 -6.95
C SER A 103 5.69 16.38 -6.46
N TYR A 104 5.84 16.17 -5.15
CA TYR A 104 6.41 14.95 -4.58
C TYR A 104 5.49 13.73 -4.72
N ALA A 105 4.18 13.92 -4.62
CA ALA A 105 3.21 12.84 -4.86
C ALA A 105 3.23 12.38 -6.33
N LEU A 106 3.36 13.31 -7.28
CA LEU A 106 3.51 12.99 -8.70
C LEU A 106 4.87 12.37 -9.03
N LEU A 107 5.95 12.83 -8.39
CA LEU A 107 7.27 12.19 -8.51
C LEU A 107 7.27 10.78 -7.91
N ALA A 108 6.55 10.54 -6.82
CA ALA A 108 6.38 9.21 -6.24
C ALA A 108 5.57 8.30 -7.17
N LEU A 109 4.50 8.80 -7.80
CA LEU A 109 3.73 8.07 -8.81
C LEU A 109 4.59 7.76 -10.05
N GLY A 110 5.39 8.72 -10.51
CA GLY A 110 6.34 8.53 -11.61
C GLY A 110 7.44 7.52 -11.28
N GLY A 111 8.05 7.63 -10.09
CA GLY A 111 9.06 6.69 -9.61
C GLY A 111 8.50 5.27 -9.45
N TRP A 112 7.24 5.16 -9.02
CA TRP A 112 6.56 3.87 -8.91
C TRP A 112 6.25 3.24 -10.27
N LEU A 113 5.74 4.01 -11.23
CA LEU A 113 5.50 3.51 -12.58
C LEU A 113 6.79 3.10 -13.28
N VAL A 114 7.87 3.87 -13.11
CA VAL A 114 9.19 3.54 -13.65
C VAL A 114 9.77 2.31 -12.94
N GLY A 115 9.73 2.25 -11.61
CA GLY A 115 10.21 1.12 -10.83
C GLY A 115 9.44 -0.16 -11.09
N GLY A 116 8.12 -0.08 -11.21
CA GLY A 116 7.25 -1.19 -11.58
C GLY A 116 7.52 -1.67 -13.00
N ALA A 117 7.62 -0.76 -13.98
CA ALA A 117 7.97 -1.12 -15.36
C ALA A 117 9.36 -1.77 -15.47
N VAL A 118 10.36 -1.20 -14.78
CA VAL A 118 11.72 -1.76 -14.72
C VAL A 118 11.72 -3.13 -14.04
N GLY A 119 10.97 -3.30 -12.94
CA GLY A 119 10.83 -4.57 -12.24
C GLY A 119 10.17 -5.65 -13.09
N VAL A 120 9.13 -5.29 -13.86
CA VAL A 120 8.46 -6.20 -14.81
C VAL A 120 9.40 -6.62 -15.93
N ILE A 121 10.22 -5.69 -16.44
CA ILE A 121 11.15 -5.96 -17.55
C ILE A 121 12.35 -6.81 -17.10
N LEU A 122 12.82 -6.63 -15.88
CA LEU A 122 14.10 -7.21 -15.41
C LEU A 122 13.95 -8.44 -14.51
N VAL A 123 12.79 -8.67 -13.88
CA VAL A 123 12.65 -9.67 -12.82
C VAL A 123 11.48 -10.62 -13.07
N ASP A 124 10.31 -10.28 -12.54
CA ASP A 124 9.04 -11.01 -12.66
C ASP A 124 7.93 -10.04 -12.23
N LEU A 125 6.76 -10.14 -12.86
CA LEU A 125 5.62 -9.26 -12.55
C LEU A 125 5.21 -9.35 -11.08
N SER A 126 5.30 -10.53 -10.47
CA SER A 126 4.93 -10.76 -9.07
C SER A 126 5.86 -10.01 -8.12
N MET A 127 7.17 -10.14 -8.35
CA MET A 127 8.19 -9.45 -7.55
C MET A 127 8.12 -7.93 -7.74
N ALA A 128 7.85 -7.46 -8.96
CA ALA A 128 7.68 -6.03 -9.23
C ALA A 128 6.48 -5.45 -8.46
N ILE A 129 5.35 -6.16 -8.43
CA ILE A 129 4.15 -5.75 -7.67
C ILE A 129 4.45 -5.74 -6.16
N ILE A 130 5.05 -6.80 -5.62
CA ILE A 130 5.39 -6.91 -4.20
C ILE A 130 6.35 -5.79 -3.80
N ALA A 131 7.44 -5.61 -4.53
CA ALA A 131 8.45 -4.58 -4.24
C ALA A 131 7.85 -3.17 -4.33
N GLY A 132 7.06 -2.91 -5.37
CA GLY A 132 6.38 -1.64 -5.55
C GLY A 132 5.40 -1.33 -4.42
N PHE A 133 4.60 -2.30 -4.00
CA PHE A 133 3.66 -2.13 -2.90
C PHE A 133 4.39 -1.97 -1.55
N ALA A 134 5.39 -2.81 -1.27
CA ALA A 134 6.19 -2.74 -0.04
C ALA A 134 6.92 -1.39 0.09
N ALA A 135 7.43 -0.83 -1.01
CA ALA A 135 8.08 0.49 -1.01
C ALA A 135 7.12 1.64 -0.63
N SER A 136 5.80 1.48 -0.84
CA SER A 136 4.81 2.49 -0.45
C SER A 136 4.50 2.50 1.05
N VAL A 137 4.77 1.39 1.75
CA VAL A 137 4.41 1.21 3.16
C VAL A 137 5.14 2.19 4.09
N PRO A 138 6.48 2.37 4.03
CA PRO A 138 7.17 3.32 4.91
C PRO A 138 6.66 4.75 4.73
N PHE A 139 6.39 5.16 3.49
CA PHE A 139 5.84 6.50 3.21
C PHE A 139 4.43 6.64 3.79
N ALA A 140 3.56 5.64 3.61
CA ALA A 140 2.21 5.67 4.14
C ALA A 140 2.21 5.78 5.67
N VAL A 141 3.05 5.00 6.35
CA VAL A 141 3.21 5.05 7.81
C VAL A 141 3.71 6.42 8.26
N TYR A 142 4.80 6.92 7.65
CA TYR A 142 5.34 8.24 7.95
C TYR A 142 4.31 9.37 7.76
N TYR A 143 3.54 9.31 6.67
CA TYR A 143 2.51 10.30 6.38
C TYR A 143 1.40 10.29 7.44
N LEU A 144 0.90 9.11 7.81
CA LEU A 144 -0.17 8.96 8.81
C LEU A 144 0.29 9.33 10.22
N GLU A 145 1.54 9.01 10.58
CA GLU A 145 2.14 9.44 11.85
C GLU A 145 2.18 10.97 11.93
N ARG A 146 2.70 11.63 10.89
CA ARG A 146 2.77 13.09 10.85
C ARG A 146 1.38 13.72 10.86
N ARG A 147 0.43 13.13 10.13
CA ARG A 147 -0.96 13.58 10.11
C ARG A 147 -1.61 13.46 11.49
N HIS A 148 -1.37 12.35 12.20
CA HIS A 148 -1.83 12.14 13.57
C HIS A 148 -1.27 13.19 14.54
N GLU A 149 0.02 13.50 14.46
CA GLU A 149 0.67 14.49 15.33
C GLU A 149 0.08 15.90 15.17
N HIS A 150 -0.29 16.31 13.95
CA HIS A 150 -0.73 17.69 13.68
C HIS A 150 -2.25 17.85 13.71
N LEU A 151 -3.00 16.82 13.34
CA LEU A 151 -4.45 16.87 13.20
C LEU A 151 -5.20 16.08 14.28
N GLY A 152 -4.50 15.28 15.09
CA GLY A 152 -5.09 14.39 16.10
C GLY A 152 -5.82 13.17 15.53
N VAL A 153 -5.88 13.06 14.21
CA VAL A 153 -6.44 11.92 13.47
C VAL A 153 -5.38 11.37 12.52
N PRO A 154 -5.21 10.03 12.45
CA PRO A 154 -4.33 9.42 11.47
C PRO A 154 -4.81 9.74 10.06
#